data_AF-A0A955RU48-F1
#
_entry.id   AF-A0A955RU48-F1
#
_cell.length_a   1.000
_cell.length_b   1.000
_cell.length_c   1.000
_cell.angle_alpha   90.00
_cell.angle_beta   90.00
_cell.angle_gamma   90.00
#
_symmetry.space_group_name_H-M   'P 1'
#
loop_
_entity.id
_entity.type
_entity.pdbx_description
1 polymer ?
#
loop_
_entity_poly.entity_id
_entity_poly.type
_entity_poly.pdbx_seq_one_letter_code
_entity_poly.pdbx_strand_id
1 'polypeptide(L)'
;MTRRHLGRLPVMLVALTALWMLSETRPAAAKTADVVKNKGRQKIFMQFGDVEPFEVLSFDTGIENFVGGDDEVRGGLRSTGVRLSKGLNEYSALFAQSAAIVNTSFPELTMSIRKDSGVVPLTIHLSNVVISNYSVGSDNGSGEPVESMVLNFREMILSYTGQAPDGGDVVLKIVCSGPDRCVLVE
;
A
#
# COMPACT_ATOMS: atom_id res chain seq x y z
N MET A 1 13.78 -45.64 -14.25
CA MET A 1 13.50 -44.73 -13.12
C MET A 1 13.45 -43.30 -13.63
N THR A 2 12.25 -42.81 -13.94
CA THR A 2 12.00 -41.48 -14.52
C THR A 2 11.67 -40.50 -13.40
N ARG A 3 12.64 -39.64 -13.04
CA ARG A 3 12.41 -38.53 -12.10
C ARG A 3 11.51 -37.50 -12.80
N ARG A 4 10.27 -37.36 -12.34
CA ARG A 4 9.38 -36.25 -12.71
C ARG A 4 9.85 -35.00 -11.95
N HIS A 5 10.33 -34.00 -12.68
CA HIS A 5 10.48 -32.64 -12.17
C HIS A 5 9.08 -32.04 -11.97
N LEU A 6 8.63 -31.93 -10.72
CA LEU A 6 7.54 -31.00 -10.40
C LEU A 6 8.11 -29.59 -10.58
N GLY A 7 7.57 -28.88 -11.56
CA GLY A 7 7.91 -27.50 -11.85
C GLY A 7 7.61 -26.62 -10.65
N ARG A 8 8.62 -25.85 -10.21
CA ARG A 8 8.41 -24.66 -9.40
C ARG A 8 7.50 -23.74 -10.22
N LEU A 9 6.26 -23.57 -9.78
CA LEU A 9 5.46 -22.43 -10.22
C LEU A 9 6.29 -21.17 -9.93
N PRO A 10 6.44 -20.25 -10.89
CA PRO A 10 7.23 -19.04 -10.66
C PRO A 10 6.59 -18.27 -9.52
N VAL A 11 7.34 -18.02 -8.46
CA VAL A 11 6.96 -17.25 -7.25
C VAL A 11 6.28 -15.93 -7.62
N MET A 12 6.64 -15.38 -8.78
CA MET A 12 6.05 -14.20 -9.41
C MET A 12 4.51 -14.28 -9.59
N LEU A 13 3.96 -15.45 -9.89
CA LEU A 13 2.51 -15.62 -10.11
C LEU A 13 1.73 -15.56 -8.78
N VAL A 14 2.34 -15.99 -7.67
CA VAL A 14 1.74 -15.96 -6.32
C VAL A 14 1.76 -14.54 -5.75
N ALA A 15 2.84 -13.78 -5.99
CA ALA A 15 2.94 -12.40 -5.55
C ALA A 15 1.93 -11.48 -6.26
N LEU A 16 1.72 -11.67 -7.57
CA LEU A 16 0.73 -10.91 -8.33
C LEU A 16 -0.72 -11.23 -7.91
N THR A 17 -1.03 -12.48 -7.56
CA THR A 17 -2.38 -12.85 -7.09
C THR A 17 -2.66 -12.29 -5.69
N ALA A 18 -1.68 -12.27 -4.78
CA ALA A 18 -1.84 -11.64 -3.47
C ALA A 18 -2.09 -10.12 -3.58
N LEU A 19 -1.39 -9.44 -4.49
CA LEU A 19 -1.60 -8.01 -4.75
C LEU A 19 -2.94 -7.74 -5.44
N TRP A 20 -3.38 -8.63 -6.33
CA TRP A 20 -4.69 -8.55 -6.98
C TRP A 20 -5.85 -8.78 -6.01
N MET A 21 -5.72 -9.74 -5.07
CA MET A 21 -6.71 -9.96 -4.00
C MET A 21 -6.80 -8.81 -3.00
N LEU A 22 -5.72 -8.03 -2.83
CA LEU A 22 -5.76 -6.76 -2.06
C LEU A 22 -6.45 -5.62 -2.84
N SER A 23 -6.50 -5.69 -4.19
CA SER A 23 -7.13 -4.70 -5.07
C SER A 23 -8.66 -4.87 -5.19
N GLU A 24 -9.19 -6.07 -4.97
CA GLU A 24 -10.63 -6.37 -5.04
C GLU A 24 -11.48 -5.77 -3.90
N THR A 25 -10.88 -5.01 -2.98
CA THR A 25 -11.65 -4.25 -1.97
C THR A 25 -12.26 -2.95 -2.50
N ARG A 26 -12.17 -2.66 -3.80
CA ARG A 26 -12.95 -1.57 -4.42
C ARG A 26 -14.34 -2.07 -4.80
N PRO A 27 -15.43 -1.59 -4.16
CA PRO A 27 -16.75 -1.84 -4.71
C PRO A 27 -16.88 -1.06 -6.02
N ALA A 28 -16.83 -1.78 -7.14
CA ALA A 28 -17.40 -1.29 -8.38
C ALA A 28 -18.88 -1.00 -8.13
N ALA A 29 -19.35 0.14 -8.62
CA ALA A 29 -20.75 0.53 -8.57
C ALA A 29 -21.61 -0.47 -9.35
N ALA A 30 -22.01 -1.57 -8.72
CA ALA A 30 -22.99 -2.51 -9.22
C ALA A 30 -23.76 -3.12 -8.04
N LYS A 31 -25.07 -2.91 -8.05
CA LYS A 31 -26.03 -3.58 -7.19
C LYS A 31 -25.86 -5.10 -7.32
N THR A 32 -25.28 -5.73 -6.31
CA THR A 32 -25.57 -7.12 -5.99
C THR A 32 -25.47 -7.28 -4.48
N ALA A 33 -26.64 -7.41 -3.87
CA ALA A 33 -26.78 -7.79 -2.48
C ALA A 33 -26.36 -9.26 -2.36
N ASP A 34 -25.07 -9.47 -2.11
CA ASP A 34 -24.64 -10.52 -1.21
C ASP A 34 -23.45 -9.98 -0.42
N VAL A 35 -23.79 -9.48 0.77
CA VAL A 35 -22.84 -9.13 1.80
C VAL A 35 -22.19 -10.44 2.23
N VAL A 36 -21.09 -10.83 1.57
CA VAL A 36 -20.05 -11.58 2.25
C VAL A 36 -19.67 -10.72 3.45
N LYS A 37 -20.24 -11.04 4.61
CA LYS A 37 -19.88 -10.42 5.89
C LYS A 37 -18.40 -10.70 6.09
N ASN A 38 -17.58 -9.75 5.67
CA ASN A 38 -16.14 -9.76 5.83
C ASN A 38 -15.90 -9.79 7.35
N LYS A 39 -15.65 -11.00 7.89
CA LYS A 39 -15.69 -11.31 9.33
C LYS A 39 -14.48 -10.78 10.12
N GLY A 40 -13.75 -9.81 9.56
CA GLY A 40 -12.82 -8.96 10.29
C GLY A 40 -12.81 -7.61 9.61
N ARG A 41 -13.14 -6.55 10.35
CA ARG A 41 -12.84 -5.20 9.88
C ARG A 41 -11.32 -5.10 9.83
N GLN A 42 -10.79 -4.76 8.66
CA GLN A 42 -9.40 -4.38 8.55
C GLN A 42 -9.35 -2.86 8.72
N LYS A 43 -8.44 -2.39 9.56
CA LYS A 43 -8.19 -0.96 9.75
C LYS A 43 -6.81 -0.62 9.23
N ILE A 44 -6.69 0.56 8.64
CA ILE A 44 -5.42 1.08 8.15
C ILE A 44 -4.93 2.09 9.17
N PHE A 45 -3.67 1.95 9.57
CA PHE A 45 -3.02 2.86 10.50
C PHE A 45 -1.79 3.47 9.85
N MET A 46 -1.52 4.73 10.17
CA MET A 46 -0.31 5.44 9.79
C MET A 46 0.40 5.95 11.04
N GLN A 47 1.72 5.88 11.02
CA GLN A 47 2.62 6.40 12.05
C GLN A 47 3.78 7.14 11.39
N PHE A 48 4.22 8.24 11.99
CA PHE A 48 5.42 8.97 11.59
C PHE A 48 6.31 9.20 12.82
N GLY A 49 7.58 8.81 12.74
CA GLY A 49 8.49 8.80 13.89
C GLY A 49 7.88 8.12 15.12
N ASP A 50 8.02 8.76 16.29
CA ASP A 50 7.56 8.26 17.59
C ASP A 50 6.09 8.61 17.93
N VAL A 51 5.32 9.08 16.95
CA VAL A 51 3.94 9.50 17.18
C VAL A 51 2.99 8.31 17.24
N GLU A 52 1.90 8.42 18.01
CA GLU A 52 0.88 7.37 18.10
C GLU A 52 0.25 7.09 16.71
N PRO A 53 0.07 5.81 16.34
CA PRO A 53 -0.58 5.49 15.06
C PRO A 53 -2.02 5.97 15.02
N PHE A 54 -2.41 6.65 13.94
CA PHE A 54 -3.78 7.10 13.72
C PHE A 54 -4.43 6.38 12.53
N GLU A 55 -5.77 6.36 12.51
CA GLU A 55 -6.56 5.67 11.50
C GLU A 55 -6.55 6.42 10.15
N VAL A 56 -6.36 5.67 9.07
CA VAL A 56 -6.44 6.12 7.68
C VAL A 56 -7.70 5.51 7.07
N LEU A 57 -8.46 6.31 6.31
CA LEU A 57 -9.71 5.87 5.71
C LEU A 57 -9.48 5.00 4.49
N SER A 58 -8.55 5.42 3.62
CA SER A 58 -8.14 4.64 2.46
C SER A 58 -6.72 4.99 2.04
N PHE A 59 -6.05 4.05 1.38
CA PHE A 59 -4.83 4.32 0.64
C PHE A 59 -4.83 3.54 -0.68
N ASP A 60 -4.03 4.03 -1.61
CA ASP A 60 -3.80 3.45 -2.93
C ASP A 60 -2.32 3.55 -3.25
N THR A 61 -1.74 2.44 -3.72
CA THR A 61 -0.39 2.41 -4.25
C THR A 61 -0.32 1.36 -5.34
N GLY A 62 0.41 1.67 -6.41
CA GLY A 62 0.62 0.77 -7.54
C GLY A 62 2.09 0.41 -7.65
N ILE A 63 2.35 -0.86 -7.99
CA ILE A 63 3.64 -1.32 -8.50
C ILE A 63 3.36 -1.87 -9.90
N GLU A 64 3.94 -1.24 -10.91
CA GLU A 64 3.69 -1.51 -12.33
C GLU A 64 4.96 -2.02 -13.00
N ASN A 65 4.83 -2.99 -13.90
CA ASN A 65 5.94 -3.40 -14.76
C ASN A 65 5.86 -2.62 -16.08
N PHE A 66 6.83 -1.75 -16.34
CA PHE A 66 6.86 -0.99 -17.58
C PHE A 66 7.47 -1.80 -18.71
N VAL A 67 6.67 -2.51 -19.50
CA VAL A 67 7.16 -3.20 -20.70
C VAL A 67 7.24 -2.19 -21.84
N GLY A 68 8.45 -1.74 -22.17
CA GLY A 68 8.67 -0.88 -23.33
C GLY A 68 8.34 -1.63 -24.63
N GLY A 69 7.57 -1.00 -25.52
CA GLY A 69 7.38 -1.49 -26.88
C GLY A 69 8.66 -1.35 -27.69
N ASP A 70 8.92 -2.36 -28.51
CA ASP A 70 10.09 -2.59 -29.35
C ASP A 70 11.37 -3.06 -28.62
N ASP A 71 11.82 -4.24 -29.07
CA ASP A 71 12.91 -5.11 -28.64
C ASP A 71 13.87 -4.63 -27.51
N GLU A 72 13.93 -5.46 -26.47
CA GLU A 72 15.04 -5.61 -25.52
C GLU A 72 15.16 -4.66 -24.31
N VAL A 73 14.26 -3.69 -24.11
CA VAL A 73 14.23 -2.98 -22.82
C VAL A 73 13.47 -3.82 -21.78
N ARG A 74 14.21 -4.59 -20.98
CA ARG A 74 13.69 -5.22 -19.76
C ARG A 74 13.01 -4.15 -18.89
N GLY A 75 11.69 -4.19 -18.84
CA GLY A 75 10.90 -3.33 -17.99
C GLY A 75 11.31 -3.42 -16.53
N GLY A 76 11.56 -2.26 -15.92
CA GLY A 76 11.72 -2.16 -14.46
C GLY A 76 10.35 -2.09 -13.80
N LEU A 77 10.25 -2.65 -12.58
CA LEU A 77 9.12 -2.37 -11.71
C LEU A 77 9.19 -0.93 -11.22
N ARG A 78 8.08 -0.21 -11.30
CA ARG A 78 7.93 1.18 -10.88
C ARG A 78 6.79 1.33 -9.89
N SER A 79 6.89 2.30 -8.98
CA SER A 79 5.80 2.67 -8.08
C SER A 79 5.09 3.92 -8.56
N THR A 80 3.76 3.95 -8.41
CA THR A 80 2.91 5.12 -8.70
C THR A 80 2.81 6.13 -7.54
N GLY A 81 3.60 5.92 -6.48
CA GLY A 81 3.51 6.67 -5.23
C GLY A 81 2.46 6.09 -4.27
N VAL A 82 2.19 6.80 -3.18
CA VAL A 82 1.11 6.46 -2.26
C VAL A 82 0.10 7.61 -2.23
N ARG A 83 -1.17 7.30 -2.46
CA ARG A 83 -2.28 8.24 -2.26
C ARG A 83 -3.07 7.77 -1.05
N LEU A 84 -3.52 8.68 -0.21
CA LEU A 84 -4.31 8.31 0.97
C LEU A 84 -5.31 9.37 1.34
N SER A 85 -6.30 8.94 2.13
CA SER A 85 -7.26 9.84 2.76
C SER A 85 -7.44 9.53 4.25
N LYS A 86 -7.64 10.56 5.05
CA LYS A 86 -7.91 10.45 6.49
C LYS A 86 -8.90 11.52 6.96
N GLY A 87 -9.54 11.31 8.10
CA GLY A 87 -10.28 12.39 8.77
C GLY A 87 -9.35 13.46 9.35
N LEU A 88 -9.87 14.66 9.62
CA LEU A 88 -9.12 15.67 10.39
C LEU A 88 -8.71 15.11 11.76
N ASN A 89 -7.50 15.42 12.19
CA ASN A 89 -6.98 15.06 13.51
C ASN A 89 -5.93 16.08 13.98
N GLU A 90 -5.30 15.84 15.12
CA GLU A 90 -4.28 16.71 15.69
C GLU A 90 -3.03 16.90 14.79
N TYR A 91 -2.81 16.01 13.81
CA TYR A 91 -1.67 16.07 12.88
C TYR A 91 -1.98 16.81 11.57
N SER A 92 -3.25 17.17 11.34
CA SER A 92 -3.71 17.89 10.15
C SER A 92 -2.90 19.17 9.85
N ALA A 93 -2.60 19.96 10.88
CA ALA A 93 -1.83 21.19 10.72
C ALA A 93 -0.39 20.93 10.26
N LEU A 94 0.25 19.88 10.79
CA LEU A 94 1.61 19.48 10.42
C LEU A 94 1.67 19.04 8.96
N PHE A 95 0.67 18.29 8.51
CA PHE A 95 0.56 17.83 7.13
C PHE A 95 0.33 18.96 6.13
N ALA A 96 -0.60 19.87 6.45
CA ALA A 96 -0.84 21.06 5.64
C ALA A 96 0.43 21.93 5.54
N GLN A 97 1.13 22.11 6.67
CA GLN A 97 2.39 22.87 6.70
C GLN A 97 3.48 22.19 5.86
N SER A 98 3.67 20.88 6.01
CA SER A 98 4.67 20.14 5.24
C SER A 98 4.37 20.13 3.75
N ALA A 99 3.10 20.17 3.34
CA ALA A 99 2.71 20.27 1.93
C ALA A 99 2.97 21.68 1.36
N ALA A 100 2.88 22.73 2.18
CA ALA A 100 3.09 24.11 1.75
C ALA A 100 4.58 24.51 1.68
N ILE A 101 5.43 23.91 2.51
CA ILE A 101 6.86 24.24 2.57
C ILE A 101 7.67 23.29 1.71
N VAL A 102 8.23 23.82 0.62
CA VAL A 102 9.14 23.09 -0.29
C VAL A 102 10.28 22.44 0.51
N ASN A 103 10.63 21.20 0.17
CA ASN A 103 11.68 20.39 0.80
C ASN A 103 11.42 20.01 2.27
N THR A 104 10.20 20.15 2.78
CA THR A 104 9.84 19.52 4.05
C THR A 104 9.55 18.05 3.79
N SER A 105 10.30 17.18 4.47
CA SER A 105 10.12 15.73 4.38
C SER A 105 10.00 15.11 5.76
N PHE A 106 9.18 14.08 5.87
CA PHE A 106 9.15 13.19 7.01
C PHE A 106 10.25 12.15 6.82
N PRO A 107 11.16 11.97 7.80
CA PRO A 107 12.26 11.02 7.64
C PRO A 107 11.75 9.60 7.43
N GLU A 108 10.70 9.21 8.17
CA GLU A 108 10.09 7.89 8.10
C GLU A 108 8.57 7.95 8.33
N LEU A 109 7.85 7.10 7.60
CA LEU A 109 6.42 6.89 7.75
C LEU A 109 6.11 5.39 7.59
N THR A 110 5.34 4.84 8.52
CA THR A 110 4.90 3.45 8.48
C THR A 110 3.38 3.40 8.34
N MET A 111 2.88 2.71 7.32
CA MET A 111 1.48 2.32 7.21
C MET A 111 1.33 0.84 7.50
N SER A 112 0.26 0.48 8.19
CA SER A 112 -0.04 -0.92 8.49
C SER A 112 -1.53 -1.22 8.31
N ILE A 113 -1.84 -2.35 7.69
CA ILE A 113 -3.18 -2.92 7.74
C ILE A 113 -3.22 -3.87 8.92
N ARG A 114 -4.15 -3.64 9.85
CA ARG A 114 -4.33 -4.49 11.04
C ARG A 114 -5.71 -5.14 10.99
N LYS A 115 -5.74 -6.45 11.22
CA LYS A 115 -6.98 -7.20 11.46
C LYS A 115 -7.47 -6.96 12.89
N ASP A 116 -8.76 -7.13 13.13
CA ASP A 116 -9.33 -7.10 14.50
C ASP A 116 -8.64 -8.09 15.47
N SER A 117 -8.03 -9.16 14.94
CA SER A 117 -7.24 -10.12 15.72
C SER A 117 -5.87 -9.59 16.20
N GLY A 118 -5.48 -8.37 15.83
CA GLY A 118 -4.17 -7.79 16.10
C GLY A 118 -3.08 -8.19 15.10
N VAL A 119 -3.38 -9.09 14.15
CA VAL A 119 -2.43 -9.51 13.10
C VAL A 119 -2.23 -8.37 12.11
N VAL A 120 -0.98 -8.12 11.73
CA VAL A 120 -0.58 -7.07 10.77
C VAL A 120 -0.13 -7.71 9.45
N PRO A 121 -1.06 -8.07 8.54
CA PRO A 121 -0.70 -8.77 7.31
C PRO A 121 0.06 -7.90 6.31
N LEU A 122 -0.02 -6.57 6.39
CA LEU A 122 0.64 -5.67 5.45
C LEU A 122 1.26 -4.49 6.21
N THR A 123 2.54 -4.25 5.95
CA THR A 123 3.26 -3.06 6.41
C THR A 123 3.95 -2.40 5.23
N ILE A 124 3.84 -1.08 5.14
CA ILE A 124 4.51 -0.26 4.14
C ILE A 124 5.35 0.76 4.90
N HIS A 125 6.68 0.62 4.81
CA HIS A 125 7.61 1.61 5.34
C HIS A 125 8.06 2.53 4.21
N LEU A 126 7.96 3.84 4.42
CA LEU A 126 8.39 4.87 3.49
C LEU A 126 9.50 5.71 4.14
N SER A 127 10.55 6.03 3.38
CA SER A 127 11.63 6.91 3.85
C SER A 127 11.71 8.21 3.03
N ASN A 128 12.10 9.30 3.71
CA ASN A 128 12.19 10.66 3.15
C ASN A 128 10.92 11.03 2.37
N VAL A 129 9.80 11.06 3.08
CA VAL A 129 8.46 11.24 2.52
C VAL A 129 8.14 12.71 2.36
N VAL A 130 7.77 13.12 1.15
CA VAL A 130 7.31 14.47 0.83
C VAL A 130 5.84 14.41 0.43
N ILE A 131 5.03 15.31 0.99
CA ILE A 131 3.63 15.48 0.58
C ILE A 131 3.63 16.38 -0.66
N SER A 132 3.29 15.82 -1.81
CA SER A 132 3.28 16.55 -3.09
C SER A 132 1.93 17.14 -3.43
N ASN A 133 0.86 16.61 -2.84
CA ASN A 133 -0.47 17.17 -2.95
C ASN A 133 -1.20 17.00 -1.62
N TYR A 134 -1.93 18.02 -1.23
CA TYR A 134 -2.74 18.06 -0.02
C TYR A 134 -4.04 18.80 -0.33
N SER A 135 -5.17 18.17 -0.02
CA SER A 135 -6.48 18.80 -0.14
C SER A 135 -7.35 18.40 1.04
N VAL A 136 -8.25 19.31 1.42
CA VAL A 136 -9.29 19.06 2.42
C VAL A 136 -10.63 19.25 1.74
N GLY A 137 -11.53 18.28 1.89
CA GLY A 137 -12.89 18.33 1.39
C GLY A 137 -13.87 17.74 2.39
N SER A 138 -15.15 17.74 2.07
CA SER A 138 -16.14 16.92 2.78
C SER A 138 -16.36 15.64 1.99
N ASP A 139 -16.52 14.52 2.67
CA ASP A 139 -17.07 13.34 2.00
C ASP A 139 -18.54 13.62 1.63
N ASN A 140 -19.01 13.11 0.49
CA ASN A 140 -20.28 13.45 -0.16
C ASN A 140 -21.53 12.90 0.57
N GLY A 141 -21.45 12.66 1.88
CA GLY A 141 -22.58 12.13 2.65
C GLY A 141 -22.44 12.18 4.17
N SER A 142 -21.22 12.20 4.73
CA SER A 142 -21.02 12.26 6.19
C SER A 142 -20.99 13.70 6.73
N GLY A 143 -20.62 14.68 5.89
CA GLY A 143 -20.34 16.05 6.34
C GLY A 143 -19.03 16.18 7.15
N GLU A 144 -18.30 15.08 7.34
CA GLU A 144 -17.02 15.09 8.04
C GLU A 144 -15.91 15.50 7.07
N PRO A 145 -14.99 16.38 7.49
CA PRO A 145 -13.88 16.81 6.68
C PRO A 145 -12.86 15.67 6.51
N VAL A 146 -12.52 15.39 5.25
CA VAL A 146 -11.55 14.40 4.82
C VAL A 146 -10.37 15.11 4.16
N GLU A 147 -9.17 14.72 4.57
CA GLU A 147 -7.92 15.11 3.95
C GLU A 147 -7.51 14.07 2.94
N SER A 148 -7.03 14.51 1.78
CA SER A 148 -6.46 13.66 0.75
C SER A 148 -5.03 14.09 0.45
N MET A 149 -4.13 13.12 0.35
CA MET A 149 -2.69 13.38 0.26
C MET A 149 -2.03 12.49 -0.79
N VAL A 150 -1.02 13.00 -1.45
CA VAL A 150 -0.11 12.21 -2.30
C VAL A 150 1.28 12.26 -1.68
N LEU A 151 1.82 11.09 -1.35
CA LEU A 151 3.13 10.89 -0.76
C LEU A 151 4.12 10.44 -1.83
N ASN A 152 5.18 11.22 -1.99
CA ASN A 152 6.39 10.82 -2.69
C ASN A 152 7.43 10.39 -1.66
N PHE A 153 8.29 9.43 -2.01
CA PHE A 153 9.26 8.85 -1.10
C PHE A 153 10.57 8.55 -1.80
N ARG A 154 11.65 8.45 -1.04
CA ARG A 154 12.94 7.97 -1.53
C ARG A 154 13.02 6.45 -1.54
N GLU A 155 12.44 5.80 -0.54
CA GLU A 155 12.37 4.34 -0.48
C GLU A 155 11.00 3.89 0.01
N MET A 156 10.51 2.78 -0.53
CA MET A 156 9.34 2.07 -0.03
C MET A 156 9.69 0.61 0.20
N ILE A 157 9.41 0.10 1.39
CA ILE A 157 9.49 -1.31 1.73
C ILE A 157 8.08 -1.80 2.03
N LEU A 158 7.50 -2.55 1.10
CA LEU A 158 6.23 -3.23 1.28
C LEU A 158 6.49 -4.65 1.76
N SER A 159 5.97 -4.99 2.94
CA SER A 159 6.08 -6.32 3.53
C SER A 159 4.69 -6.88 3.77
N TYR A 160 4.40 -8.03 3.16
CA TYR A 160 3.16 -8.77 3.36
C TYR A 160 3.47 -10.09 4.06
N THR A 161 2.68 -10.40 5.09
CA THR A 161 2.69 -11.68 5.80
C THR A 161 1.30 -12.29 5.71
N GLY A 162 1.20 -13.40 4.97
CA GLY A 162 -0.02 -14.16 4.78
C GLY A 162 0.14 -15.61 5.21
N GLN A 163 -0.97 -16.35 5.14
CA GLN A 163 -0.95 -17.81 5.27
C GLN A 163 -1.20 -18.42 3.90
N ALA A 164 -0.33 -19.33 3.48
CA ALA A 164 -0.53 -20.18 2.33
C ALA A 164 -1.72 -21.15 2.56
N PRO A 165 -2.30 -21.72 1.48
CA PRO A 165 -3.40 -22.67 1.60
C PRO A 165 -3.07 -23.92 2.42
N ASP A 166 -1.79 -24.27 2.53
CA ASP A 166 -1.28 -25.38 3.35
C ASP A 166 -1.04 -25.01 4.83
N GLY A 167 -1.33 -23.76 5.19
CA GLY A 167 -1.11 -23.22 6.54
C GLY A 167 0.31 -22.72 6.81
N GLY A 168 1.22 -22.78 5.83
CA GLY A 168 2.54 -22.19 5.94
C GLY A 168 2.51 -20.65 5.89
N ASP A 169 3.47 -19.99 6.53
CA ASP A 169 3.59 -18.53 6.43
C ASP A 169 4.22 -18.14 5.09
N VAL A 170 3.64 -17.13 4.44
CA VAL A 170 4.17 -16.51 3.22
C VAL A 170 4.61 -15.10 3.56
N VAL A 171 5.89 -14.81 3.33
CA VAL A 171 6.44 -13.46 3.43
C VAL A 171 6.78 -12.97 2.03
N LEU A 172 6.18 -11.85 1.64
CA LEU A 172 6.51 -11.14 0.41
C LEU A 172 7.09 -9.79 0.78
N LYS A 173 8.28 -9.47 0.28
CA LYS A 173 8.91 -8.17 0.49
C LYS A 173 9.24 -7.51 -0.83
N ILE A 174 8.76 -6.30 -1.06
CA ILE A 174 9.11 -5.48 -2.22
C ILE A 174 9.83 -4.24 -1.71
N VAL A 175 10.99 -3.96 -2.31
CA VAL A 175 11.79 -2.77 -1.99
C VAL A 175 11.88 -1.89 -3.24
N CYS A 176 11.41 -0.65 -3.13
CA CYS A 176 11.48 0.36 -4.17
C CYS A 176 12.46 1.46 -3.75
N SER A 177 13.55 1.66 -4.49
CA SER A 177 14.47 2.80 -4.33
C SER A 177 14.07 3.90 -5.33
N GLY A 178 13.14 4.76 -4.90
CA GLY A 178 12.46 5.73 -5.73
C GLY A 178 11.32 5.12 -6.54
N PRO A 179 10.63 5.93 -7.37
CA PRO A 179 9.49 5.47 -8.16
C PRO A 179 9.89 4.54 -9.30
N ASP A 180 11.15 4.53 -9.76
CA ASP A 180 11.52 3.84 -11.00
C ASP A 180 12.20 2.48 -10.80
N ARG A 181 12.43 2.07 -9.56
CA ARG A 181 13.25 0.88 -9.26
C ARG A 181 12.72 0.10 -8.08
N CYS A 182 11.85 -0.87 -8.35
CA CYS A 182 11.42 -1.86 -7.37
C CYS A 182 12.02 -3.25 -7.62
N VAL A 183 12.28 -3.99 -6.55
CA VAL A 183 12.73 -5.37 -6.57
C VAL A 183 11.93 -6.21 -5.59
N LEU A 184 11.57 -7.43 -5.99
CA LEU A 184 11.06 -8.45 -5.08
C LEU A 184 12.25 -9.06 -4.34
N VAL A 185 12.15 -9.11 -3.01
CA VAL A 185 13.13 -9.72 -2.12
C VAL A 185 12.48 -10.97 -1.53
N GLU A 186 13.02 -12.13 -1.89
CA GLU A 186 12.66 -13.43 -1.30
C GLU A 186 13.34 -13.65 0.06
#